data_AF-A0A954W4V2-F1
#
_entry.id   AF-A0A954W4V2-F1
#
_cell.length_a   1.000
_cell.length_b   1.000
_cell.length_c   1.000
_cell.angle_alpha   90.00
_cell.angle_beta   90.00
_cell.angle_gamma   90.00
#
_symmetry.space_group_name_H-M   'P 1'
#
loop_
_entity.id
_entity.type
_entity.pdbx_description
1 polymer ?
#
loop_
_entity_poly.entity_id
_entity_poly.type
_entity_poly.pdbx_seq_one_letter_code
_entity_poly.pdbx_strand_id
1 'polypeptide(L)'
;SIAPEEFSNRVKLGVDAPLSDAPNSEAWGMHWVGDLALEGEIDVKSTEGYLLVNFVEAGVNHTVRINVADGTVEMTRNDGAGEFDSAADSGNGANIRKGSTSIRGAGSYTIRFANVDDQLWLWVDGKLVEFDGPTTFVADQDQNPKWSPQDPGDLAPAGIGASGLSVELNHLRIWRDIYYLAVSTHPGYDTDYDLFDTKRQMLDLLASPEKWASTDLFESRRAIEFVMEDRQYFPLGDNSPQSSDARLWRAPPYVERDMLLGKAVMIYWPHGWNRPVPFTPNVRRMGVIR
;
A
#
# COMPACT_ATOMS: atom_id res chain seq x y z
N SER A 1 -15.20 -5.51 12.81
CA SER A 1 -15.49 -4.74 14.05
C SER A 1 -16.49 -3.66 13.68
N ILE A 2 -17.18 -3.03 14.63
CA ILE A 2 -17.99 -1.85 14.29
C ILE A 2 -16.97 -0.77 13.97
N ALA A 3 -16.85 -0.35 12.69
CA ALA A 3 -16.06 0.82 12.34
C ALA A 3 -16.40 1.95 13.33
N PRO A 4 -15.43 2.66 13.94
CA PRO A 4 -15.71 3.65 14.96
C PRO A 4 -16.87 4.56 14.51
N GLU A 5 -17.87 4.81 15.35
CA GLU A 5 -19.10 5.57 15.01
C GLU A 5 -18.80 6.93 14.32
N GLU A 6 -17.58 7.43 14.51
CA GLU A 6 -16.99 8.64 13.98
C GLU A 6 -16.72 8.61 12.46
N PHE A 7 -16.74 7.44 11.82
CA PHE A 7 -16.62 7.28 10.37
C PHE A 7 -17.97 7.22 9.62
N SER A 8 -19.06 7.64 10.27
CA SER A 8 -20.41 7.66 9.70
C SER A 8 -20.56 8.59 8.48
N ASN A 9 -19.70 9.62 8.35
CA ASN A 9 -19.69 10.60 7.25
C ASN A 9 -18.42 10.53 6.37
N ARG A 10 -17.91 9.32 6.06
CA ARG A 10 -16.71 9.16 5.21
C ARG A 10 -17.03 9.10 3.72
N VAL A 11 -16.11 9.59 2.89
CA VAL A 11 -16.07 9.25 1.47
C VAL A 11 -15.41 7.88 1.35
N LYS A 12 -16.14 6.87 0.86
CA LYS A 12 -15.59 5.55 0.55
C LYS A 12 -15.09 5.58 -0.91
N LEU A 13 -13.81 5.37 -1.09
CA LEU A 13 -13.22 5.22 -2.42
C LEU A 13 -13.20 3.74 -2.79
N GLY A 14 -13.66 3.39 -3.99
CA GLY A 14 -13.73 2.00 -4.48
C GLY A 14 -15.06 1.60 -5.12
N VAL A 15 -16.08 2.46 -5.11
CA VAL A 15 -17.43 2.08 -5.61
C VAL A 15 -17.73 2.55 -7.04
N ASP A 16 -17.14 3.63 -7.57
CA ASP A 16 -17.56 4.17 -8.89
C ASP A 16 -16.51 5.01 -9.68
N ALA A 17 -15.20 4.91 -9.41
CA ALA A 17 -14.20 5.74 -10.09
C ALA A 17 -13.51 5.03 -11.28
N PRO A 18 -13.52 5.59 -12.51
CA PRO A 18 -12.68 5.08 -13.59
C PRO A 18 -11.20 5.38 -13.29
N LEU A 19 -10.42 4.33 -13.07
CA LEU A 19 -8.97 4.40 -12.92
C LEU A 19 -8.35 4.92 -14.24
N SER A 20 -7.60 6.03 -14.17
CA SER A 20 -7.00 6.70 -15.32
C SER A 20 -5.86 5.91 -15.99
N ASP A 21 -5.80 6.01 -17.33
CA ASP A 21 -4.75 5.67 -18.33
C ASP A 21 -3.70 4.57 -18.00
N ALA A 22 -3.89 3.43 -18.67
CA ALA A 22 -3.37 2.11 -18.34
C ALA A 22 -2.02 1.71 -18.98
N PRO A 23 -1.12 1.01 -18.25
CA PRO A 23 -0.39 -0.13 -18.78
C PRO A 23 -1.31 -1.36 -18.84
N ASN A 24 -1.28 -2.07 -19.98
CA ASN A 24 -2.08 -3.26 -20.35
C ASN A 24 -3.24 -3.64 -19.41
N SER A 25 -4.47 -3.33 -19.84
CA SER A 25 -5.75 -3.65 -19.17
C SER A 25 -6.02 -5.14 -18.96
N GLU A 26 -5.13 -6.03 -19.41
CA GLU A 26 -5.31 -7.47 -19.32
C GLU A 26 -4.98 -8.09 -17.95
N ALA A 27 -4.34 -7.38 -17.02
CA ALA A 27 -3.99 -7.93 -15.70
C ALA A 27 -4.74 -7.29 -14.51
N TRP A 28 -5.58 -6.29 -14.76
CA TRP A 28 -6.25 -5.55 -13.69
C TRP A 28 -7.34 -6.38 -13.01
N GLY A 29 -7.46 -6.24 -11.69
CA GLY A 29 -8.49 -6.91 -10.89
C GLY A 29 -8.23 -8.39 -10.62
N MET A 30 -7.06 -8.92 -10.98
CA MET A 30 -6.70 -10.32 -10.74
C MET A 30 -5.97 -10.54 -9.41
N HIS A 31 -5.70 -9.47 -8.67
CA HIS A 31 -4.82 -9.46 -7.50
C HIS A 31 -5.39 -8.53 -6.42
N TRP A 32 -5.49 -9.04 -5.19
CA TRP A 32 -5.77 -8.23 -4.01
C TRP A 32 -4.45 -7.63 -3.47
N VAL A 33 -4.50 -6.37 -3.03
CA VAL A 33 -3.34 -5.61 -2.52
C VAL A 33 -3.76 -4.89 -1.24
N GLY A 34 -3.07 -5.16 -0.14
CA GLY A 34 -3.24 -4.48 1.15
C GLY A 34 -2.38 -3.23 1.31
N ASP A 35 -1.22 -3.21 0.64
CA ASP A 35 -0.31 -2.07 0.61
C ASP A 35 -0.87 -0.91 -0.22
N LEU A 36 -1.31 0.13 0.47
CA LEU A 36 -2.00 1.27 -0.11
C LEU A 36 -1.42 2.58 0.41
N ALA A 37 -1.48 3.61 -0.43
CA ALA A 37 -1.28 4.99 0.00
C ALA A 37 -2.41 5.89 -0.52
N LEU A 38 -2.83 6.86 0.29
CA LEU A 38 -3.87 7.83 0.00
C LEU A 38 -3.23 9.20 0.12
N GLU A 39 -3.39 10.02 -0.90
CA GLU A 39 -2.95 11.41 -0.85
C GLU A 39 -4.01 12.36 -1.40
N GLY A 40 -3.99 13.60 -0.94
CA GLY A 40 -4.87 14.64 -1.44
C GLY A 40 -4.71 15.95 -0.72
N GLU A 41 -5.56 16.88 -1.10
CA GLU A 41 -5.66 18.23 -0.56
C GLU A 41 -6.85 18.32 0.38
N ILE A 42 -6.65 19.02 1.50
CA ILE A 42 -7.62 19.16 2.57
C ILE A 42 -7.79 20.64 2.87
N ASP A 43 -8.99 21.16 2.63
CA ASP A 43 -9.35 22.53 2.96
C ASP A 43 -10.23 22.55 4.22
N VAL A 44 -9.59 22.76 5.36
CA VAL A 44 -10.22 22.82 6.67
C VAL A 44 -10.91 24.17 6.85
N LYS A 45 -12.21 24.16 7.20
CA LYS A 45 -13.04 25.37 7.35
C LYS A 45 -13.37 25.70 8.81
N SER A 46 -13.21 24.76 9.73
CA SER A 46 -13.42 24.95 11.18
C SER A 46 -12.11 24.93 11.97
N THR A 47 -12.15 25.36 13.23
CA THR A 47 -10.98 25.40 14.12
C THR A 47 -10.91 24.24 15.11
N GLU A 48 -11.91 23.37 15.11
CA GLU A 48 -12.04 22.22 16.00
C GLU A 48 -12.66 21.04 15.24
N GLY A 49 -12.55 19.87 15.85
CA GLY A 49 -12.98 18.59 15.27
C GLY A 49 -11.79 17.72 14.86
N TYR A 50 -12.12 16.56 14.31
CA TYR A 50 -11.14 15.52 13.96
C TYR A 50 -11.19 15.22 12.47
N LEU A 51 -10.01 15.21 11.85
CA LEU A 51 -9.78 14.60 10.55
C LEU A 51 -9.38 13.14 10.76
N LEU A 52 -9.98 12.25 9.97
CA LEU A 52 -9.79 10.81 10.07
C LEU A 52 -9.33 10.25 8.72
N VAL A 53 -8.30 9.42 8.73
CA VAL A 53 -7.88 8.62 7.57
C VAL A 53 -7.72 7.17 8.03
N ASN A 54 -8.20 6.22 7.24
CA ASN A 54 -8.17 4.80 7.59
C ASN A 54 -7.81 3.94 6.38
N PHE A 55 -7.00 2.91 6.62
CA PHE A 55 -6.88 1.76 5.74
C PHE A 55 -7.46 0.50 6.39
N VAL A 56 -7.97 -0.42 5.58
CA VAL A 56 -8.29 -1.78 5.99
C VAL A 56 -7.42 -2.72 5.18
N GLU A 57 -6.69 -3.59 5.88
CA GLU A 57 -5.90 -4.67 5.30
C GLU A 57 -6.19 -5.95 6.08
N ALA A 58 -6.67 -6.98 5.38
CA ALA A 58 -7.05 -8.27 5.96
C ALA A 58 -8.01 -8.11 7.17
N GLY A 59 -8.94 -7.16 7.07
CA GLY A 59 -9.88 -6.80 8.13
C GLY A 59 -9.30 -5.95 9.28
N VAL A 60 -8.00 -5.62 9.27
CA VAL A 60 -7.36 -4.77 10.28
C VAL A 60 -7.46 -3.31 9.90
N ASN A 61 -8.06 -2.50 10.77
CA ASN A 61 -8.15 -1.05 10.59
C ASN A 61 -6.85 -0.36 11.02
N HIS A 62 -6.30 0.49 10.15
CA HIS A 62 -5.11 1.31 10.40
C HIS A 62 -5.55 2.77 10.34
N THR A 63 -5.81 3.37 11.50
CA THR A 63 -6.45 4.69 11.60
C THR A 63 -5.46 5.75 12.04
N VAL A 64 -5.54 6.92 11.40
CA VAL A 64 -4.96 8.18 11.83
C VAL A 64 -6.08 9.13 12.21
N ARG A 65 -6.00 9.71 13.42
CA ARG A 65 -6.91 10.73 13.94
C ARG A 65 -6.14 12.00 14.26
N ILE A 66 -6.47 13.10 13.59
CA ILE A 66 -5.83 14.41 13.80
C ILE A 66 -6.83 15.36 14.44
N ASN A 67 -6.49 15.91 15.60
CA ASN A 67 -7.25 16.97 16.26
C ASN A 67 -6.86 18.33 15.66
N VAL A 68 -7.81 18.98 14.98
CA VAL A 68 -7.56 20.24 14.29
C VAL A 68 -7.38 21.43 15.24
N ALA A 69 -7.82 21.32 16.50
CA ALA A 69 -7.67 22.43 17.46
C ALA A 69 -6.20 22.70 17.84
N ASP A 70 -5.42 21.63 18.00
CA ASP A 70 -4.04 21.69 18.49
C ASP A 70 -3.02 21.01 17.57
N GLY A 71 -3.46 20.26 16.57
CA GLY A 71 -2.63 19.52 15.63
C GLY A 71 -2.13 18.18 16.15
N THR A 72 -2.58 17.74 17.33
CA THR A 72 -2.21 16.43 17.88
C THR A 72 -2.73 15.31 16.98
N VAL A 73 -1.94 14.23 16.85
CA VAL A 73 -2.30 13.07 16.03
C VAL A 73 -2.11 11.79 16.81
N GLU A 74 -3.07 10.88 16.66
CA GLU A 74 -3.00 9.50 17.15
C GLU A 74 -3.10 8.54 15.96
N MET A 75 -2.26 7.50 15.98
CA MET A 75 -2.26 6.42 15.00
C MET A 75 -2.48 5.10 15.73
N THR A 76 -3.40 4.28 15.22
CA THR A 76 -3.82 3.02 15.85
C THR A 76 -3.96 1.88 14.85
N ARG A 77 -3.79 0.65 15.35
CA ARG A 77 -4.15 -0.58 14.66
C ARG A 77 -5.34 -1.23 15.35
N ASN A 78 -6.29 -1.75 14.58
CA ASN A 78 -7.51 -2.40 15.04
C ASN A 78 -8.19 -1.62 16.20
N ASP A 79 -8.39 -0.32 16.00
CA ASP A 79 -9.01 0.58 17.00
C ASP A 79 -8.28 0.59 18.35
N GLY A 80 -6.95 0.43 18.34
CA GLY A 80 -6.11 0.41 19.54
C GLY A 80 -5.99 -0.98 20.19
N ALA A 81 -6.51 -2.03 19.57
CA ALA A 81 -6.28 -3.41 19.98
C ALA A 81 -5.02 -4.03 19.36
N GLY A 82 -4.56 -3.52 18.23
CA GLY A 82 -3.35 -4.00 17.55
C GLY A 82 -2.08 -3.33 18.09
N GLU A 83 -1.01 -4.09 18.18
CA GLU A 83 0.29 -3.63 18.67
C GLU A 83 1.16 -3.09 17.53
N PHE A 84 1.99 -2.09 17.85
CA PHE A 84 3.15 -1.70 17.04
C PHE A 84 4.42 -2.32 17.64
N ASP A 85 5.46 -2.45 16.83
CA ASP A 85 6.75 -2.96 17.28
C ASP A 85 7.29 -2.13 18.44
N SER A 86 7.89 -2.80 19.40
CA SER A 86 8.61 -2.14 20.50
C SER A 86 10.09 -2.02 20.15
N ALA A 87 10.46 -1.05 19.31
CA ALA A 87 11.88 -0.70 19.23
C ALA A 87 12.28 0.06 20.51
N ALA A 88 13.05 -0.60 21.37
CA ALA A 88 13.83 -0.05 22.49
C ALA A 88 13.12 0.52 23.72
N ASP A 89 11.78 0.57 23.79
CA ASP A 89 11.08 0.91 25.03
C ASP A 89 10.70 -0.34 25.83
N SER A 90 11.07 -0.28 27.11
CA SER A 90 10.97 -1.35 28.09
C SER A 90 9.50 -1.77 28.29
N GLY A 91 9.05 -2.77 27.54
CA GLY A 91 8.03 -3.71 28.00
C GLY A 91 6.56 -3.31 27.91
N ASN A 92 6.16 -2.34 27.07
CA ASN A 92 4.76 -2.20 26.67
C ASN A 92 4.72 -1.68 25.22
N GLY A 93 4.47 -2.56 24.25
CA GLY A 93 4.11 -2.13 22.90
C GLY A 93 2.91 -1.19 23.00
N ALA A 94 3.10 0.09 22.65
CA ALA A 94 2.01 1.04 22.71
C ALA A 94 1.09 0.80 21.51
N ASN A 95 -0.17 0.48 21.76
CA ASN A 95 -1.18 0.29 20.69
C ASN A 95 -1.59 1.59 19.99
N ILE A 96 -1.12 2.72 20.53
CA ILE A 96 -1.37 4.06 20.03
C ILE A 96 -0.03 4.76 19.88
N ARG A 97 0.25 5.30 18.69
CA ARG A 97 1.37 6.20 18.44
C ARG A 97 0.89 7.63 18.42
N LYS A 98 1.61 8.51 19.12
CA LYS A 98 1.25 9.93 19.23
C LYS A 98 2.29 10.81 18.56
N GLY A 99 1.81 11.86 17.92
CA GLY A 99 2.66 12.83 17.24
C GLY A 99 2.03 14.22 17.19
N SER A 100 2.57 15.08 16.33
CA SER A 100 2.01 16.41 16.06
C SER A 100 2.12 16.75 14.58
N THR A 101 1.12 17.45 14.06
CA THR A 101 1.02 17.83 12.65
C THR A 101 0.88 19.34 12.48
N SER A 102 1.08 19.84 11.26
CA SER A 102 0.78 21.24 10.92
C SER A 102 -0.71 21.51 10.67
N ILE A 103 -1.57 20.47 10.63
CA ILE A 103 -3.02 20.62 10.43
C ILE A 103 -3.64 21.16 11.72
N ARG A 104 -3.66 22.50 11.83
CA ARG A 104 -4.17 23.21 13.00
C ARG A 104 -4.98 24.43 12.57
N GLY A 105 -6.26 24.41 12.92
CA GLY A 105 -7.21 25.45 12.54
C GLY A 105 -7.62 25.37 11.06
N ALA A 106 -8.32 26.41 10.61
CA ALA A 106 -8.72 26.55 9.22
C ALA A 106 -7.50 26.83 8.32
N GLY A 107 -7.48 26.19 7.14
CA GLY A 107 -6.36 26.27 6.21
C GLY A 107 -6.41 25.19 5.14
N SER A 108 -5.50 25.31 4.18
CA SER A 108 -5.29 24.31 3.12
C SER A 108 -4.03 23.51 3.42
N TYR A 109 -4.15 22.19 3.38
CA TYR A 109 -3.08 21.25 3.70
C TYR A 109 -3.00 20.16 2.64
N THR A 110 -1.84 19.54 2.51
CA THR A 110 -1.72 18.25 1.81
C THR A 110 -1.47 17.13 2.80
N ILE A 111 -2.12 15.99 2.57
CA ILE A 111 -1.92 14.78 3.37
C ILE A 111 -1.44 13.65 2.47
N ARG A 112 -0.58 12.77 3.01
CA ARG A 112 -0.37 11.43 2.49
C ARG A 112 -0.34 10.45 3.66
N PHE A 113 -1.15 9.42 3.61
CA PHE A 113 -1.13 8.30 4.54
C PHE A 113 -0.81 7.03 3.76
N ALA A 114 0.06 6.17 4.28
CA ALA A 114 0.43 4.91 3.63
C ALA A 114 0.50 3.78 4.65
N ASN A 115 0.01 2.60 4.25
CA ASN A 115 0.27 1.31 4.87
C ASN A 115 1.06 0.50 3.84
N VAL A 116 2.37 0.34 4.06
CA VAL A 116 3.28 -0.33 3.11
C VAL A 116 4.37 -1.05 3.90
N ASP A 117 4.63 -2.31 3.56
CA ASP A 117 5.70 -3.13 4.14
C ASP A 117 5.61 -3.23 5.69
N ASP A 118 4.40 -3.53 6.20
CA ASP A 118 4.11 -3.59 7.64
C ASP A 118 4.48 -2.31 8.41
N GLN A 119 4.41 -1.16 7.74
CA GLN A 119 4.69 0.13 8.34
C GLN A 119 3.67 1.20 7.92
N LEU A 120 3.18 1.92 8.93
CA LEU A 120 2.33 3.07 8.72
C LEU A 120 3.15 4.37 8.58
N TRP A 121 2.76 5.21 7.64
CA TRP A 121 3.43 6.48 7.37
C TRP A 121 2.44 7.62 7.18
N LEU A 122 2.75 8.78 7.74
CA LEU A 122 1.96 9.99 7.58
C LEU A 122 2.85 11.16 7.17
N TRP A 123 2.48 11.84 6.08
CA TRP A 123 3.06 13.12 5.68
C TRP A 123 1.99 14.21 5.69
N VAL A 124 2.38 15.39 6.15
CA VAL A 124 1.60 16.62 6.03
C VAL A 124 2.48 17.69 5.39
N ASP A 125 1.97 18.35 4.34
CA ASP A 125 2.72 19.38 3.60
C ASP A 125 4.09 18.89 3.10
N GLY A 126 4.12 17.62 2.68
CA GLY A 126 5.32 16.93 2.21
C GLY A 126 6.34 16.57 3.30
N LYS A 127 6.05 16.83 4.57
CA LYS A 127 6.93 16.51 5.71
C LYS A 127 6.43 15.26 6.42
N LEU A 128 7.35 14.34 6.68
CA LEU A 128 7.05 13.14 7.47
C LEU A 128 6.71 13.55 8.91
N VAL A 129 5.64 12.98 9.46
CA VAL A 129 5.24 13.18 10.86
C VAL A 129 6.04 12.22 11.73
N GLU A 130 6.71 12.76 12.74
CA GLU A 130 7.40 11.97 13.77
C GLU A 130 6.40 11.56 14.86
N PHE A 131 6.45 10.28 15.22
CA PHE A 131 5.68 9.70 16.32
C PHE A 131 6.59 9.38 17.51
N ASP A 132 6.00 9.19 18.67
CA ASP A 132 6.64 8.79 19.92
C ASP A 132 7.24 7.37 19.93
N GLY A 133 7.19 6.66 18.80
CA GLY A 133 7.84 5.37 18.59
C GLY A 133 7.70 4.88 17.16
N PRO A 134 8.25 3.70 16.82
CA PRO A 134 8.13 3.13 15.48
C PRO A 134 6.67 2.82 15.14
N THR A 135 6.32 3.03 13.89
CA THR A 135 5.01 2.72 13.31
C THR A 135 5.01 1.41 12.51
N THR A 136 6.08 0.62 12.66
CA THR A 136 6.17 -0.75 12.14
C THR A 136 5.37 -1.70 13.02
N PHE A 137 4.96 -2.83 12.45
CA PHE A 137 4.22 -3.86 13.15
C PHE A 137 4.52 -5.24 12.56
N VAL A 138 4.01 -6.29 13.23
CA VAL A 138 3.96 -7.64 12.67
C VAL A 138 2.57 -7.87 12.10
N ALA A 139 2.51 -8.29 10.84
CA ALA A 139 1.28 -8.70 10.17
C ALA A 139 0.59 -9.83 10.95
N ASP A 140 -0.75 -9.79 11.04
CA ASP A 140 -1.54 -10.85 11.66
C ASP A 140 -1.40 -12.18 10.88
N GLN A 141 -1.67 -13.33 11.50
CA GLN A 141 -1.46 -14.63 10.83
C GLN A 141 -2.31 -14.85 9.57
N ASP A 142 -3.51 -14.28 9.55
CA ASP A 142 -4.46 -14.39 8.45
C ASP A 142 -4.43 -13.10 7.64
N GLN A 143 -3.72 -13.14 6.51
CA GLN A 143 -3.51 -12.01 5.61
C GLN A 143 -4.48 -12.01 4.42
N ASN A 144 -5.64 -12.64 4.55
CA ASN A 144 -6.63 -12.71 3.48
C ASN A 144 -7.65 -11.57 3.59
N PRO A 145 -8.15 -11.03 2.47
CA PRO A 145 -9.16 -9.98 2.52
C PRO A 145 -10.42 -10.45 3.23
N LYS A 146 -11.03 -9.57 4.02
CA LYS A 146 -12.21 -9.84 4.84
C LYS A 146 -13.39 -8.99 4.38
N TRP A 147 -14.58 -9.60 4.39
CA TRP A 147 -15.85 -8.92 4.14
C TRP A 147 -17.00 -9.62 4.84
N SER A 148 -18.00 -8.83 5.24
CA SER A 148 -19.33 -9.29 5.66
C SER A 148 -20.40 -8.27 5.29
N PRO A 149 -21.69 -8.64 5.30
CA PRO A 149 -22.78 -7.67 5.10
C PRO A 149 -22.82 -6.55 6.15
N GLN A 150 -22.29 -6.78 7.35
CA GLN A 150 -22.26 -5.79 8.44
C GLN A 150 -21.00 -4.92 8.43
N ASP A 151 -19.90 -5.43 7.87
CA ASP A 151 -18.60 -4.77 7.83
C ASP A 151 -17.96 -5.02 6.45
N PRO A 152 -17.90 -4.00 5.57
CA PRO A 152 -17.36 -4.16 4.23
C PRO A 152 -15.87 -4.51 4.20
N GLY A 153 -15.12 -4.31 5.29
CA GLY A 153 -13.70 -4.65 5.38
C GLY A 153 -12.89 -4.20 4.15
N ASP A 154 -12.19 -5.15 3.54
CA ASP A 154 -11.30 -4.96 2.39
C ASP A 154 -12.03 -4.60 1.07
N LEU A 155 -13.37 -4.65 1.03
CA LEU A 155 -14.14 -4.07 -0.09
C LEU A 155 -14.10 -2.53 -0.07
N ALA A 156 -13.87 -1.93 1.09
CA ALA A 156 -13.74 -0.49 1.26
C ALA A 156 -12.41 -0.18 1.98
N PRO A 157 -11.27 -0.47 1.33
CA PRO A 157 -9.97 -0.56 2.00
C PRO A 157 -9.38 0.79 2.37
N ALA A 158 -9.94 1.90 1.87
CA ALA A 158 -9.49 3.25 2.18
C ALA A 158 -10.67 4.15 2.55
N GLY A 159 -10.48 4.95 3.60
CA GLY A 159 -11.46 5.93 4.05
C GLY A 159 -10.79 7.24 4.47
N ILE A 160 -11.43 8.35 4.14
CA ILE A 160 -11.13 9.67 4.69
C ILE A 160 -12.44 10.33 5.13
N GLY A 161 -12.42 10.96 6.29
CA GLY A 161 -13.63 11.50 6.92
C GLY A 161 -13.34 12.56 7.97
N ALA A 162 -14.41 13.10 8.53
CA ALA A 162 -14.39 14.18 9.49
C ALA A 162 -15.42 13.94 10.59
N SER A 163 -15.06 14.23 11.84
CA SER A 163 -15.95 14.20 13.01
C SER A 163 -15.94 15.54 13.71
N GLY A 164 -17.10 16.22 13.77
CA GLY A 164 -17.20 17.59 14.29
C GLY A 164 -16.38 18.63 13.51
N LEU A 165 -15.94 18.29 12.29
CA LEU A 165 -15.04 19.09 11.47
C LEU A 165 -15.72 19.45 10.14
N SER A 166 -15.63 20.72 9.72
CA SER A 166 -16.04 21.15 8.37
C SER A 166 -14.80 21.19 7.47
N VAL A 167 -14.82 20.38 6.41
CA VAL A 167 -13.69 20.19 5.52
C VAL A 167 -14.17 19.95 4.09
N GLU A 168 -13.35 20.37 3.13
CA GLU A 168 -13.49 20.03 1.73
C GLU A 168 -12.25 19.21 1.31
N LEU A 169 -12.48 18.10 0.60
CA LEU A 169 -11.43 17.17 0.19
C LEU A 169 -11.27 17.26 -1.33
N ASN A 170 -10.05 17.56 -1.77
CA ASN A 170 -9.73 17.83 -3.17
C ASN A 170 -8.61 16.88 -3.64
N HIS A 171 -8.61 16.55 -4.93
CA HIS A 171 -7.52 15.80 -5.59
C HIS A 171 -7.11 14.48 -4.90
N LEU A 172 -8.08 13.76 -4.31
CA LEU A 172 -7.84 12.46 -3.68
C LEU A 172 -7.32 11.44 -4.69
N ARG A 173 -6.22 10.77 -4.34
CA ARG A 173 -5.57 9.72 -5.12
C ARG A 173 -5.29 8.53 -4.20
N ILE A 174 -5.54 7.33 -4.71
CA ILE A 174 -5.10 6.09 -4.09
C ILE A 174 -4.02 5.48 -4.97
N TRP A 175 -2.94 5.10 -4.32
CA TRP A 175 -1.85 4.32 -4.87
C TRP A 175 -1.90 2.94 -4.26
N ARG A 176 -1.58 1.94 -5.07
CA ARG A 176 -1.32 0.58 -4.61
C ARG A 176 0.14 0.27 -4.82
N ASP A 177 0.69 -0.62 -4.02
CA ASP A 177 2.03 -1.11 -4.26
C ASP A 177 2.13 -1.99 -5.54
N ILE A 178 3.36 -2.13 -6.03
CA ILE A 178 3.76 -3.03 -7.11
C ILE A 178 4.68 -4.13 -6.57
N TYR A 179 4.12 -5.29 -6.23
CA TYR A 179 4.88 -6.41 -5.70
C TYR A 179 5.17 -7.50 -6.73
N TYR A 180 6.19 -8.31 -6.44
CA TYR A 180 6.58 -9.43 -7.29
C TYR A 180 5.60 -10.60 -7.16
N LEU A 181 5.18 -11.15 -8.29
CA LEU A 181 4.31 -12.32 -8.36
C LEU A 181 5.13 -13.59 -8.63
N ALA A 182 4.78 -14.68 -7.93
CA ALA A 182 5.30 -16.02 -8.18
C ALA A 182 4.67 -16.66 -9.44
N VAL A 183 4.77 -15.99 -10.59
CA VAL A 183 4.15 -16.44 -11.84
C VAL A 183 4.84 -17.69 -12.39
N SER A 184 4.05 -18.65 -12.86
CA SER A 184 4.56 -19.76 -13.66
C SER A 184 4.45 -19.40 -15.15
N THR A 185 5.38 -19.87 -15.99
CA THR A 185 5.39 -19.56 -17.44
C THR A 185 4.29 -20.29 -18.24
N HIS A 186 3.12 -20.54 -17.65
CA HIS A 186 1.99 -21.18 -18.34
C HIS A 186 1.33 -20.22 -19.35
N PRO A 187 0.88 -20.71 -20.51
CA PRO A 187 0.16 -19.89 -21.48
C PRO A 187 -1.24 -19.56 -20.94
N GLY A 188 -1.45 -18.32 -20.49
CA GLY A 188 -2.75 -17.88 -20.00
C GLY A 188 -2.78 -16.44 -19.54
N TYR A 189 -2.18 -16.15 -18.38
CA TYR A 189 -2.21 -14.83 -17.70
C TYR A 189 -1.28 -14.83 -16.48
N ASP A 190 -0.71 -13.67 -16.14
CA ASP A 190 0.27 -13.49 -15.05
C ASP A 190 -0.42 -13.44 -13.66
N THR A 191 -0.56 -14.60 -13.03
CA THR A 191 -1.09 -14.73 -11.67
C THR A 191 -0.33 -15.77 -10.86
N ASP A 192 -0.28 -15.60 -9.54
CA ASP A 192 0.31 -16.49 -8.54
C ASP A 192 -0.73 -17.42 -7.87
N TYR A 193 -1.99 -17.38 -8.30
CA TYR A 193 -3.02 -18.33 -7.86
C TYR A 193 -3.06 -19.59 -8.74
N ASP A 194 -3.36 -20.75 -8.15
CA ASP A 194 -3.42 -22.06 -8.83
C ASP A 194 -4.86 -22.63 -9.02
N LEU A 195 -5.90 -21.87 -8.67
CA LEU A 195 -7.27 -22.42 -8.59
C LEU A 195 -8.15 -22.26 -9.84
N PHE A 196 -7.70 -21.55 -10.88
CA PHE A 196 -8.56 -21.24 -12.03
C PHE A 196 -7.94 -21.58 -13.38
N ASP A 197 -8.75 -22.21 -14.23
CA ASP A 197 -8.41 -22.52 -15.63
C ASP A 197 -8.56 -21.29 -16.54
N THR A 198 -9.35 -20.30 -16.13
CA THR A 198 -9.57 -19.07 -16.91
C THR A 198 -9.51 -17.80 -16.07
N LYS A 199 -8.95 -16.74 -16.66
CA LYS A 199 -8.98 -15.37 -16.12
C LYS A 199 -10.39 -14.89 -15.75
N ARG A 200 -11.41 -15.26 -16.52
CA ARG A 200 -12.79 -14.82 -16.26
C ARG A 200 -13.30 -15.31 -14.91
N GLN A 201 -13.02 -16.57 -14.55
CA GLN A 201 -13.43 -17.12 -13.25
C GLN A 201 -12.80 -16.35 -12.09
N MET A 202 -11.52 -16.01 -12.20
CA MET A 202 -10.80 -15.21 -11.21
C MET A 202 -11.39 -13.81 -11.07
N LEU A 203 -11.64 -13.12 -12.18
CA LEU A 203 -12.27 -11.79 -12.15
C LEU A 203 -13.68 -11.83 -11.57
N ASP A 204 -14.50 -12.82 -11.94
CA ASP A 204 -15.86 -12.98 -11.43
C ASP A 204 -15.86 -13.28 -9.92
N LEU A 205 -14.85 -13.97 -9.41
CA LEU A 205 -14.67 -14.19 -7.98
C LEU A 205 -14.23 -12.91 -7.26
N LEU A 206 -13.16 -12.25 -7.72
CA LEU A 206 -12.61 -11.06 -7.07
C LEU A 206 -13.55 -9.83 -7.16
N ALA A 207 -14.47 -9.80 -8.14
CA ALA A 207 -15.52 -8.80 -8.22
C ALA A 207 -16.73 -9.08 -7.29
N SER A 208 -16.78 -10.24 -6.62
CA SER A 208 -17.92 -10.65 -5.77
C SER A 208 -17.47 -10.83 -4.31
N PRO A 209 -17.72 -9.88 -3.40
CA PRO A 209 -17.27 -9.96 -2.02
C PRO A 209 -17.79 -11.17 -1.24
N GLU A 210 -19.01 -11.60 -1.52
CA GLU A 210 -19.57 -12.83 -0.96
C GLU A 210 -18.77 -14.08 -1.35
N LYS A 211 -18.17 -14.09 -2.56
CA LYS A 211 -17.41 -15.25 -3.06
C LYS A 211 -15.98 -15.24 -2.56
N TRP A 212 -15.30 -14.09 -2.61
CA TRP A 212 -13.91 -14.01 -2.17
C TRP A 212 -13.77 -14.03 -0.65
N ALA A 213 -14.81 -13.70 0.13
CA ALA A 213 -14.77 -13.84 1.59
C ALA A 213 -14.76 -15.30 2.08
N SER A 214 -15.11 -16.26 1.22
CA SER A 214 -15.23 -17.68 1.58
C SER A 214 -14.45 -18.62 0.67
N THR A 215 -13.50 -18.09 -0.10
CA THR A 215 -12.69 -18.88 -1.04
C THR A 215 -11.38 -19.28 -0.40
N ASP A 216 -10.82 -20.41 -0.85
CA ASP A 216 -9.45 -20.81 -0.52
C ASP A 216 -8.40 -20.19 -1.49
N LEU A 217 -8.81 -19.21 -2.32
CA LEU A 217 -7.94 -18.59 -3.33
C LEU A 217 -6.70 -17.98 -2.72
N PHE A 218 -6.84 -17.24 -1.63
CA PHE A 218 -5.73 -16.48 -1.07
C PHE A 218 -4.71 -17.39 -0.37
N GLU A 219 -5.15 -18.53 0.18
CA GLU A 219 -4.29 -19.59 0.68
C GLU A 219 -3.54 -20.32 -0.46
N SER A 220 -4.06 -20.29 -1.69
CA SER A 220 -3.43 -20.90 -2.86
C SER A 220 -2.32 -20.05 -3.51
N ARG A 221 -1.97 -18.89 -2.92
CA ARG A 221 -0.88 -18.05 -3.42
C ARG A 221 0.42 -18.83 -3.45
N ARG A 222 1.00 -18.94 -4.64
CA ARG A 222 2.31 -19.55 -4.81
C ARG A 222 3.39 -18.69 -4.15
N ALA A 223 4.37 -19.37 -3.56
CA ALA A 223 5.63 -18.78 -3.15
C ALA A 223 6.76 -19.46 -3.91
N ILE A 224 7.82 -18.71 -4.21
CA ILE A 224 9.06 -19.25 -4.77
C ILE A 224 10.18 -18.89 -3.81
N GLU A 225 10.87 -19.91 -3.31
CA GLU A 225 12.05 -19.74 -2.47
C GLU A 225 13.32 -19.90 -3.33
N PHE A 226 14.21 -18.91 -3.24
CA PHE A 226 15.52 -18.94 -3.86
C PHE A 226 16.59 -19.17 -2.80
N VAL A 227 17.22 -20.35 -2.84
CA VAL A 227 18.36 -20.65 -1.96
C VAL A 227 19.62 -20.03 -2.57
N MET A 228 20.28 -19.18 -1.79
CA MET A 228 21.45 -18.41 -2.22
C MET A 228 22.67 -18.81 -1.38
N GLU A 229 23.80 -19.05 -2.04
CA GLU A 229 25.09 -19.27 -1.39
C GLU A 229 25.84 -17.94 -1.16
N ASP A 230 26.94 -18.00 -0.39
CA ASP A 230 27.84 -16.87 -0.27
C ASP A 230 28.28 -16.41 -1.67
N ARG A 231 28.40 -15.09 -1.86
CA ARG A 231 28.81 -14.46 -3.13
C ARG A 231 27.86 -14.69 -4.32
N GLN A 232 26.63 -15.15 -4.10
CA GLN A 232 25.56 -15.10 -5.09
C GLN A 232 24.67 -13.88 -4.85
N TYR A 233 24.22 -13.24 -5.93
CA TYR A 233 23.37 -12.05 -5.86
C TYR A 233 22.09 -12.30 -6.66
N PHE A 234 20.94 -11.98 -6.07
CA PHE A 234 19.62 -12.10 -6.69
C PHE A 234 19.24 -10.78 -7.38
N PRO A 235 19.20 -10.70 -8.72
CA PRO A 235 18.89 -9.47 -9.44
C PRO A 235 17.42 -9.07 -9.31
N LEU A 236 17.16 -8.02 -8.54
CA LEU A 236 15.84 -7.37 -8.47
C LEU A 236 15.83 -6.14 -9.38
N GLY A 237 14.71 -5.94 -10.08
CA GLY A 237 14.49 -4.81 -10.98
C GLY A 237 13.41 -3.86 -10.47
N ASP A 238 12.84 -3.11 -11.42
CA ASP A 238 11.73 -2.17 -11.21
C ASP A 238 10.35 -2.85 -11.18
N ASN A 239 10.33 -4.20 -11.15
CA ASN A 239 9.13 -5.03 -11.24
C ASN A 239 8.24 -4.69 -12.46
N SER A 240 8.88 -4.27 -13.57
CA SER A 240 8.19 -4.04 -14.83
C SER A 240 7.66 -5.35 -15.41
N PRO A 241 6.45 -5.37 -16.01
CA PRO A 241 5.97 -6.51 -16.80
C PRO A 241 6.85 -6.87 -18.01
N GLN A 242 7.78 -5.98 -18.37
CA GLN A 242 8.68 -6.15 -19.51
C GLN A 242 10.05 -6.72 -19.13
N SER A 243 10.26 -7.12 -17.87
CA SER A 243 11.49 -7.75 -17.41
C SER A 243 11.20 -9.04 -16.64
N SER A 244 12.11 -10.00 -16.73
CA SER A 244 12.05 -11.24 -15.95
C SER A 244 12.69 -11.11 -14.56
N ASP A 245 13.49 -10.06 -14.30
CA ASP A 245 14.22 -9.76 -13.03
C ASP A 245 14.59 -10.99 -12.19
N ALA A 246 15.37 -11.91 -12.74
CA ALA A 246 15.75 -13.21 -12.15
C ALA A 246 14.62 -14.20 -11.80
N ARG A 247 13.40 -13.72 -11.54
CA ARG A 247 12.17 -14.48 -11.23
C ARG A 247 11.88 -15.58 -12.22
N LEU A 248 12.09 -15.30 -13.51
CA LEU A 248 11.74 -16.19 -14.62
C LEU A 248 12.96 -16.67 -15.41
N TRP A 249 14.17 -16.56 -14.84
CA TRP A 249 15.37 -17.09 -15.48
C TRP A 249 15.35 -18.63 -15.44
N ARG A 250 15.83 -19.27 -16.51
CA ARG A 250 15.82 -20.75 -16.66
C ARG A 250 16.85 -21.49 -15.76
N ALA A 251 17.29 -20.84 -14.68
CA ALA A 251 18.39 -21.18 -13.78
C ALA A 251 19.83 -20.86 -14.30
N PRO A 252 20.74 -20.43 -13.41
CA PRO A 252 20.48 -20.06 -12.01
C PRO A 252 19.73 -18.70 -11.91
N PRO A 253 18.88 -18.48 -10.90
CA PRO A 253 18.16 -17.22 -10.68
C PRO A 253 19.04 -16.18 -9.98
N TYR A 254 20.35 -16.25 -10.16
CA TYR A 254 21.33 -15.39 -9.50
C TYR A 254 22.51 -15.12 -10.43
N VAL A 255 23.30 -14.11 -10.06
CA VAL A 255 24.61 -13.85 -10.65
C VAL A 255 25.68 -14.11 -9.60
N GLU A 256 26.78 -14.75 -10.01
CA GLU A 256 27.92 -14.98 -9.12
C GLU A 256 28.76 -13.69 -8.99
N ARG A 257 29.44 -13.51 -7.86
CA ARG A 257 30.29 -12.34 -7.59
C ARG A 257 31.31 -12.07 -8.69
N ASP A 258 31.83 -13.13 -9.32
CA ASP A 258 32.88 -13.05 -10.33
C ASP A 258 32.32 -12.53 -11.68
N MET A 259 30.99 -12.51 -11.85
CA MET A 259 30.32 -11.85 -12.97
C MET A 259 30.14 -10.34 -12.74
N LEU A 260 30.28 -9.86 -11.50
CA LEU A 260 30.21 -8.43 -11.16
C LEU A 260 31.59 -7.78 -11.37
N LEU A 261 31.90 -7.50 -12.64
CA LEU A 261 33.21 -7.04 -13.12
C LEU A 261 33.59 -5.60 -12.71
N GLY A 262 32.66 -4.83 -12.14
CA GLY A 262 32.89 -3.42 -11.83
C GLY A 262 32.03 -2.90 -10.69
N LYS A 263 32.34 -1.68 -10.23
CA LYS A 263 31.51 -0.95 -9.27
C LYS A 263 30.36 -0.28 -10.00
N ALA A 264 29.18 -0.24 -9.39
CA ALA A 264 28.10 0.60 -9.85
C ALA A 264 28.52 2.07 -9.69
N VAL A 265 28.36 2.86 -10.77
CA VAL A 265 28.82 4.27 -10.80
C VAL A 265 27.66 5.25 -11.00
N MET A 266 26.48 4.77 -11.37
CA MET A 266 25.37 5.63 -11.77
C MET A 266 24.02 4.99 -11.43
N ILE A 267 23.12 5.80 -10.91
CA ILE A 267 21.69 5.53 -10.86
C ILE A 267 21.11 6.02 -12.18
N TYR A 268 20.59 5.09 -12.98
CA TYR A 268 19.94 5.37 -14.26
C TYR A 268 18.47 5.01 -14.16
N TRP A 269 17.59 5.99 -14.39
CA TRP A 269 16.14 5.80 -14.47
C TRP A 269 15.67 5.91 -15.93
N PRO A 270 15.56 4.78 -16.66
CA PRO A 270 14.93 4.79 -17.98
C PRO A 270 13.46 5.23 -17.87
N HIS A 271 12.89 5.75 -18.95
CA HIS A 271 11.53 6.26 -18.94
C HIS A 271 10.51 5.13 -18.72
N GLY A 272 9.51 5.34 -17.84
CA GLY A 272 8.37 4.44 -17.67
C GLY A 272 7.13 4.70 -18.57
N TRP A 273 7.08 5.76 -19.38
CA TRP A 273 5.90 6.16 -20.17
C TRP A 273 6.27 6.57 -21.61
N ASN A 274 5.38 6.31 -22.57
CA ASN A 274 5.59 6.61 -24.00
C ASN A 274 5.10 8.03 -24.40
N ARG A 275 4.95 8.96 -23.46
CA ARG A 275 4.38 10.31 -23.72
C ARG A 275 4.97 11.38 -22.77
N PRO A 276 5.12 12.64 -23.23
CA PRO A 276 4.84 13.17 -24.57
C PRO A 276 5.99 12.94 -25.57
N VAL A 277 7.21 12.64 -25.10
CA VAL A 277 8.37 12.32 -25.95
C VAL A 277 8.90 10.95 -25.54
N PRO A 278 8.80 9.93 -26.41
CA PRO A 278 9.25 8.58 -26.08
C PRO A 278 10.75 8.56 -25.79
N PHE A 279 11.16 7.68 -24.86
CA PHE A 279 12.56 7.44 -24.49
C PHE A 279 13.30 8.60 -23.79
N THR A 280 12.61 9.63 -23.30
CA THR A 280 13.27 10.69 -22.50
C THR A 280 13.53 10.21 -21.07
N PRO A 281 14.78 10.00 -20.63
CA PRO A 281 15.07 9.54 -19.27
C PRO A 281 14.63 10.54 -18.19
N ASN A 282 14.35 10.05 -16.97
CA ASN A 282 14.09 10.92 -15.82
C ASN A 282 15.41 11.47 -15.24
N VAL A 283 16.02 12.41 -15.97
CA VAL A 283 17.33 12.99 -15.63
C VAL A 283 17.39 13.60 -14.23
N ARG A 284 16.25 14.04 -13.67
CA ARG A 284 16.19 14.62 -12.31
C ARG A 284 16.41 13.59 -11.21
N ARG A 285 16.11 12.32 -11.46
CA ARG A 285 16.30 11.22 -10.50
C ARG A 285 17.59 10.44 -10.74
N MET A 286 18.32 10.75 -11.82
CA MET A 286 19.63 10.16 -12.07
C MET A 286 20.68 10.76 -11.17
N GLY A 287 21.70 9.96 -10.85
CA GLY A 287 22.77 10.38 -9.96
C GLY A 287 24.00 9.50 -10.11
N VAL A 288 25.12 9.96 -9.56
CA VAL A 288 26.34 9.15 -9.42
C VAL A 288 26.24 8.38 -8.12
N ILE A 289 26.52 7.09 -8.16
CA ILE A 289 26.68 6.27 -6.95
C ILE A 289 28.07 6.60 -6.40
N ARG A 290 28.11 7.17 -5.19
CA ARG A 290 29.34 7.58 -4.50
C ARG A 290 29.69 6.61 -3.39
#